data_AF-A0A0B5ATH1-F1
#
_entry.id   AF-A0A0B5ATH1-F1
#
_cell.length_a   1.000
_cell.length_b   1.000
_cell.length_c   1.000
_cell.angle_alpha   90.00
_cell.angle_beta   90.00
_cell.angle_gamma   90.00
#
_symmetry.space_group_name_H-M   'P 1'
#
loop_
_entity.id
_entity.type
_entity.pdbx_description
1 polymer ?
#
loop_
_entity_poly.entity_id
_entity_poly.type
_entity_poly.pdbx_seq_one_letter_code
_entity_poly.pdbx_strand_id
1 'polypeptide(L)'
;MFHFGQSVREGWFFTPTFNVYQKVNNKVYVYVSRQFGFYTLQMYERGTTGLCTLEARSETNIEELFKLGEEWLQQHEDYNQEAIQESPYYIGQRTWRESCWVS
;
A
#
# COMPACT_ATOMS: atom_id res chain seq x y z
N MET A 1 -26.94 7.50 18.36
CA MET A 1 -26.02 6.34 18.47
C MET A 1 -24.75 6.75 17.72
N PHE A 2 -23.64 6.94 18.43
CA PHE A 2 -22.42 7.53 17.86
C PHE A 2 -21.61 6.45 17.13
N HIS A 3 -21.37 6.62 15.83
CA HIS A 3 -20.34 5.89 15.09
C HIS A 3 -19.21 6.88 14.78
N PHE A 4 -18.12 6.78 15.53
CA PHE A 4 -16.92 7.61 15.35
C PHE A 4 -16.26 7.32 14.00
N GLY A 5 -16.47 8.21 13.03
CA GLY A 5 -15.41 8.69 12.13
C GLY A 5 -14.72 7.72 11.17
N GLN A 6 -15.41 6.73 10.61
CA GLN A 6 -14.88 6.05 9.41
C GLN A 6 -15.06 6.96 8.20
N SER A 7 -13.99 7.63 7.78
CA SER A 7 -13.93 8.22 6.45
C SER A 7 -13.95 7.07 5.44
N VAL A 8 -15.12 6.82 4.84
CA VAL A 8 -15.25 5.93 3.69
C VAL A 8 -14.47 6.57 2.55
N ARG A 9 -13.26 6.10 2.28
CA ARG A 9 -12.56 6.44 1.05
C ARG A 9 -13.17 5.60 -0.06
N GLU A 10 -13.69 6.24 -1.10
CA GLU A 10 -14.40 5.56 -2.18
C GLU A 10 -13.54 4.43 -2.79
N GLY A 11 -14.12 3.24 -2.86
CA GLY A 11 -13.44 2.05 -3.40
C GLY A 11 -12.43 1.37 -2.46
N TRP A 12 -12.18 1.90 -1.26
CA TRP A 12 -11.32 1.27 -0.25
C TRP A 12 -12.16 0.65 0.86
N PHE A 13 -11.82 -0.57 1.25
CA PHE A 13 -12.41 -1.23 2.40
C PHE A 13 -11.56 -0.98 3.63
N PHE A 14 -12.15 -0.49 4.72
CA PHE A 14 -11.44 -0.36 5.99
C PHE A 14 -11.68 -1.58 6.87
N THR A 15 -10.61 -2.19 7.37
CA THR A 15 -10.65 -3.34 8.28
C THR A 15 -10.32 -2.88 9.70
N PRO A 16 -11.32 -2.75 10.59
CA PRO A 16 -11.10 -2.22 11.94
C PRO A 16 -10.15 -3.08 12.79
N THR A 17 -10.21 -4.41 12.63
CA THR A 17 -9.40 -5.36 13.41
C THR A 17 -7.90 -5.14 13.26
N PHE A 18 -7.46 -4.73 12.08
CA PHE A 18 -6.04 -4.49 11.78
C PHE A 18 -5.73 -2.99 11.60
N ASN A 19 -6.74 -2.13 11.69
CA ASN A 19 -6.65 -0.69 11.47
C ASN A 19 -5.97 -0.35 10.11
N VAL A 20 -6.41 -1.03 9.04
CA VAL A 20 -5.86 -0.86 7.69
C VAL A 20 -6.97 -0.56 6.69
N TYR A 21 -6.66 0.28 5.71
CA TYR A 21 -7.43 0.38 4.47
C TYR A 21 -6.87 -0.62 3.46
N GLN A 22 -7.74 -1.28 2.71
CA GLN A 22 -7.37 -2.24 1.68
C GLN A 22 -8.12 -2.01 0.38
N LYS A 23 -7.45 -2.30 -0.72
CA LYS A 23 -8.06 -2.34 -2.05
C LYS A 23 -7.39 -3.40 -2.91
N VAL A 24 -8.18 -4.03 -3.77
CA VAL A 24 -7.78 -5.15 -4.63
C VAL A 24 -8.02 -4.75 -6.07
N ASN A 25 -7.07 -5.08 -6.95
CA ASN A 25 -7.27 -5.04 -8.39
C ASN A 25 -6.65 -6.29 -9.03
N ASN A 26 -7.49 -7.13 -9.62
CA ASN A 26 -7.09 -8.37 -10.30
C ASN A 26 -6.12 -9.24 -9.47
N LYS A 27 -4.83 -9.30 -9.83
CA LYS A 27 -3.79 -10.13 -9.20
C LYS A 27 -3.00 -9.43 -8.10
N VAL A 28 -3.31 -8.17 -7.78
CA VAL A 28 -2.63 -7.43 -6.72
C VAL A 28 -3.60 -6.85 -5.71
N TYR A 29 -3.09 -6.62 -4.51
CA TYR A 29 -3.79 -5.86 -3.48
C TYR A 29 -2.83 -4.97 -2.72
N VAL A 30 -3.37 -3.89 -2.16
CA VAL A 30 -2.61 -2.91 -1.38
C VAL A 30 -3.25 -2.66 -0.02
N TYR A 31 -2.42 -2.33 0.96
CA TYR A 31 -2.81 -1.86 2.28
C TYR A 31 -2.24 -0.48 2.58
N VAL A 32 -3.07 0.40 3.12
CA VAL A 32 -2.62 1.64 3.76
C VAL A 32 -2.86 1.53 5.26
N SER A 33 -1.81 1.68 6.07
CA SER A 33 -1.88 1.51 7.53
C SER A 33 -1.05 2.56 8.27
N ARG A 34 -1.39 2.80 9.54
CA ARG A 34 -0.59 3.64 10.45
C ARG A 34 0.39 2.77 11.23
N GLN A 35 1.68 3.09 11.12
CA GLN A 35 2.75 2.60 11.98
C GLN A 35 3.11 3.68 13.02
N PHE A 36 3.95 3.34 13.98
CA PHE A 36 4.44 4.32 14.96
C PHE A 36 5.32 5.37 14.26
N GLY A 37 4.81 6.60 14.14
CA GLY A 37 5.51 7.75 13.54
C GLY A 37 5.23 8.00 12.06
N PHE A 38 4.69 7.04 11.31
CA PHE A 38 4.45 7.19 9.86
C PHE A 38 3.30 6.30 9.37
N TYR A 39 2.81 6.56 8.16
CA TYR A 39 1.90 5.72 7.41
C TYR A 39 2.67 4.88 6.40
N THR A 40 2.14 3.71 6.05
CA THR A 40 2.69 2.81 5.03
C THR A 40 1.67 2.49 3.97
N LEU A 41 2.11 2.42 2.72
CA LEU A 41 1.45 1.73 1.62
C LEU A 41 2.24 0.44 1.35
N GLN A 42 1.58 -0.71 1.32
CA GLN A 42 2.21 -2.00 1.03
C GLN A 42 1.44 -2.73 -0.07
N MET A 43 2.14 -3.29 -1.06
CA MET A 43 1.55 -4.08 -2.15
C MET A 43 1.95 -5.54 -2.07
N TYR A 44 1.05 -6.43 -2.49
CA TYR A 44 1.23 -7.87 -2.46
C TYR A 44 0.62 -8.53 -3.71
N GLU A 45 1.14 -9.70 -4.06
CA GLU A 45 0.50 -10.63 -4.99
C GLU A 45 -0.72 -11.29 -4.34
N ARG A 46 -1.84 -11.31 -5.04
CA ARG A 46 -3.08 -11.92 -4.57
C ARG A 46 -3.05 -13.43 -4.75
N GLY A 47 -3.58 -14.15 -3.76
CA GLY A 47 -3.74 -15.60 -3.82
C GLY A 47 -2.48 -16.37 -3.41
N THR A 48 -1.44 -15.67 -2.96
CA THR A 48 -0.22 -16.26 -2.41
C THR A 48 -0.09 -15.93 -0.92
N THR A 49 0.76 -16.67 -0.21
CA THR A 49 1.22 -16.30 1.13
C THR A 49 2.47 -15.42 1.05
N GLY A 50 2.60 -14.67 -0.03
CA GLY A 50 3.77 -13.86 -0.35
C GLY A 50 4.03 -12.77 0.70
N LEU A 51 5.29 -12.36 0.78
CA LEU A 51 5.68 -11.19 1.55
C LEU A 51 5.30 -9.90 0.80
N CYS A 52 5.33 -8.78 1.51
CA CYS A 52 5.21 -7.45 0.90
C CYS A 52 6.18 -7.34 -0.28
N THR A 53 5.72 -6.80 -1.41
CA THR A 53 6.55 -6.66 -2.62
C THR A 53 7.04 -5.23 -2.76
N LEU A 54 6.12 -4.26 -2.65
CA LEU A 54 6.44 -2.83 -2.65
C LEU A 54 6.01 -2.19 -1.34
N GLU A 55 6.83 -1.29 -0.79
CA GLU A 55 6.46 -0.48 0.37
C GLU A 55 6.84 1.00 0.15
N ALA A 56 5.89 1.88 0.42
CA ALA A 56 6.07 3.32 0.48
C ALA A 56 5.64 3.85 1.85
N ARG A 57 6.21 4.98 2.28
CA ARG A 57 6.03 5.55 3.61
C ARG A 57 5.82 7.05 3.54
N SER A 58 4.99 7.57 4.44
CA SER A 58 4.85 9.02 4.62
C SER A 58 4.64 9.35 6.09
N GLU A 59 5.35 10.34 6.62
CA GLU A 59 5.16 10.79 8.01
C GLU A 59 3.86 11.59 8.19
N THR A 60 3.52 12.38 7.17
CA THR A 60 2.51 13.45 7.25
C THR A 60 1.38 13.31 6.24
N ASN A 61 1.61 12.66 5.10
CA ASN A 61 0.73 12.71 3.94
C ASN A 61 0.17 11.33 3.56
N ILE A 62 -0.90 10.92 4.26
CA ILE A 62 -1.59 9.66 3.95
C ILE A 62 -2.29 9.69 2.57
N GLU A 63 -2.70 10.87 2.10
CA GLU A 63 -3.43 11.02 0.84
C GLU A 63 -2.57 10.64 -0.38
N GLU A 64 -1.29 11.01 -0.36
CA GLU A 64 -0.33 10.59 -1.40
C GLU A 64 -0.12 9.08 -1.40
N LEU A 65 -0.12 8.42 -0.24
CA LEU A 65 -0.01 6.96 -0.17
C LEU A 65 -1.23 6.28 -0.80
N PHE A 66 -2.41 6.80 -0.60
CA PHE A 66 -3.58 6.24 -1.26
C PHE A 66 -3.57 6.49 -2.77
N LYS A 67 -3.16 7.67 -3.23
CA LYS A 67 -3.02 7.98 -4.66
C LYS A 67 -2.01 7.04 -5.31
N LEU A 68 -0.83 6.88 -4.70
CA LEU A 68 0.18 5.92 -5.13
C LEU A 68 -0.35 4.47 -5.10
N GLY A 69 -1.20 4.15 -4.13
CA GLY A 69 -1.89 2.86 -4.08
C GLY A 69 -2.79 2.61 -5.29
N GLU A 70 -3.56 3.60 -5.74
CA GLU A 70 -4.34 3.51 -6.98
C GLU A 70 -3.42 3.31 -8.20
N GLU A 71 -2.31 4.05 -8.26
CA GLU A 71 -1.33 3.93 -9.35
C GLU A 71 -0.71 2.53 -9.40
N TRP A 72 -0.29 1.97 -8.26
CA TRP A 72 0.27 0.62 -8.19
C TRP A 72 -0.75 -0.45 -8.57
N LEU A 73 -2.00 -0.32 -8.09
CA LEU A 73 -3.07 -1.25 -8.45
C LEU A 73 -3.33 -1.28 -9.96
N GLN A 74 -3.18 -0.15 -10.65
CA GLN A 74 -3.35 -0.06 -12.09
C GLN A 74 -2.10 -0.55 -12.85
N GLN A 75 -0.91 -0.09 -12.46
CA GLN A 75 0.36 -0.41 -13.15
C GLN A 75 0.75 -1.89 -13.02
N HIS A 76 0.35 -2.54 -11.92
CA HIS A 76 0.74 -3.91 -11.60
C HIS A 76 -0.46 -4.86 -11.55
N GLU A 77 -1.58 -4.53 -12.19
CA GLU A 77 -2.82 -5.32 -12.12
C GLU A 77 -2.64 -6.80 -12.45
N ASP A 78 -1.73 -7.11 -13.38
CA ASP A 78 -1.42 -8.47 -13.84
C ASP A 78 -0.25 -9.14 -13.11
N TYR A 79 0.31 -8.49 -12.08
CA TYR A 79 1.48 -8.90 -11.30
C TYR A 79 2.65 -9.42 -12.17
N ASN A 80 3.61 -8.54 -12.46
CA ASN A 80 4.86 -8.91 -13.12
C ASN A 80 6.05 -8.65 -12.18
N GLN A 81 6.60 -9.72 -11.63
CA GLN A 81 7.68 -9.63 -10.65
C GLN A 81 8.93 -8.93 -11.20
N GLU A 82 9.33 -9.18 -12.45
CA GLU A 82 10.53 -8.56 -13.04
C GLU A 82 10.37 -7.04 -13.13
N ALA A 83 9.21 -6.57 -13.61
CA ALA A 83 8.91 -5.14 -13.68
C ALA A 83 8.84 -4.48 -12.29
N ILE A 84 8.28 -5.19 -11.29
CA ILE A 84 8.17 -4.67 -9.93
C ILE A 84 9.55 -4.50 -9.28
N GLN A 85 10.51 -5.37 -9.59
CA GLN A 85 11.86 -5.30 -9.01
C GLN A 85 12.65 -4.04 -9.39
N GLU A 86 12.29 -3.39 -10.49
CA GLU A 86 12.87 -2.12 -10.93
C GLU A 86 12.36 -0.91 -10.14
N SER A 87 11.26 -1.07 -9.41
CA SER A 87 10.65 0.00 -8.62
C SER A 87 11.54 0.45 -7.45
N PRO A 88 11.69 1.76 -7.19
CA PRO A 88 12.41 2.24 -6.01
C PRO A 88 11.75 1.87 -4.68
N TYR A 89 10.51 1.38 -4.72
CA TYR A 89 9.75 0.91 -3.58
C TYR A 89 9.89 -0.60 -3.34
N TYR A 90 10.64 -1.32 -4.18
CA TYR A 90 10.80 -2.76 -4.06
C TYR A 90 11.60 -3.10 -2.81
N ILE A 91 10.98 -3.85 -1.89
CA ILE A 91 11.55 -4.09 -0.56
C ILE A 91 12.80 -4.97 -0.59
N GLY A 92 13.03 -5.69 -1.69
CA GLY A 92 14.21 -6.51 -1.89
C GLY A 92 15.46 -5.72 -2.23
N GLN A 93 15.34 -4.41 -2.55
CA GLN A 93 16.49 -3.56 -2.80
C GLN A 93 17.19 -3.17 -1.49
N ARG A 94 18.52 -3.12 -1.50
CA ARG A 94 19.33 -2.79 -0.31
C ARG A 94 19.02 -1.39 0.24
N THR A 95 18.71 -0.44 -0.64
CA THR A 95 18.47 0.98 -0.33
C THR A 95 17.00 1.33 -0.19
N TRP A 96 16.09 0.34 -0.23
CA TRP A 96 14.65 0.62 -0.31
C TRP A 96 14.16 1.52 0.84
N ARG A 97 14.72 1.36 2.05
CA ARG A 97 14.35 2.17 3.23
C ARG A 97 14.66 3.65 3.09
N GLU A 98 15.60 4.00 2.21
CA GLU A 98 16.00 5.38 1.93
C GLU A 98 15.11 5.98 0.84
N SER A 99 14.70 5.17 -0.14
CA SER A 99 13.88 5.61 -1.29
C SER A 99 12.37 5.49 -1.10
N CYS A 100 11.90 4.78 -0.07
CA CYS A 100 10.47 4.51 0.12
C CYS A 100 9.63 5.69 0.60
N TRP A 101 10.24 6.84 0.90
CA TRP A 101 9.53 7.97 1.49
C TRP A 101 8.89 8.85 0.43
N VAL A 102 7.60 9.13 0.60
CA VAL A 102 6.84 10.10 -0.19
C VAL A 102 6.58 11.36 0.64
N SER A 103 6.74 12.51 -0.02
CA SER A 103 6.68 13.86 0.56
C SER A 103 5.28 14.29 0.99
#